data_AF-A0A3L6T2S1-F1
#
_entry.id   AF-A0A3L6T2S1-F1
#
_cell.length_a   1.000
_cell.length_b   1.000
_cell.length_c   1.000
_cell.angle_alpha   90.00
_cell.angle_beta   90.00
_cell.angle_gamma   90.00
#
_symmetry.space_group_name_H-M   'P 1'
#
loop_
_entity.id
_entity.type
_entity.pdbx_description
1 polymer ?
#
loop_
_entity_poly.entity_id
_entity_poly.type
_entity_poly.pdbx_seq_one_letter_code
_entity_poly.pdbx_strand_id
1 'polypeptide(L)'
;MDQFVREDGKLGHGFTSADSLEMVDLRDGSKPRPTYISASLDPGYKCKLTSLLKEFKDCFAWEYHEIPGLDRSIVEHRLPIKSGYRPYQQPARRCNPKILPDIKAEITRLIEAGFIR
;
A
#
# COMPACT_ATOMS: atom_id res chain seq x y z
N MET A 1 7.69 -20.06 -25.16
CA MET A 1 6.85 -19.42 -24.12
C MET A 1 7.78 -19.18 -22.94
N ASP A 2 8.56 -18.12 -23.03
CA ASP A 2 9.67 -17.85 -22.12
C ASP A 2 9.39 -16.63 -21.27
N GLN A 3 9.98 -16.66 -20.07
CA GLN A 3 10.23 -15.57 -19.13
C GLN A 3 9.07 -15.08 -18.26
N PHE A 4 8.75 -15.87 -17.23
CA PHE A 4 8.35 -15.36 -15.92
C PHE A 4 9.31 -15.89 -14.86
N VAL A 5 10.58 -15.44 -14.89
CA VAL A 5 11.52 -15.64 -13.78
C VAL A 5 12.33 -14.37 -13.55
N ARG A 6 12.10 -13.79 -12.35
CA ARG A 6 12.85 -12.80 -11.53
C ARG A 6 12.81 -11.32 -11.93
N GLU A 7 12.32 -10.49 -10.99
CA GLU A 7 13.13 -9.41 -10.41
C GLU A 7 12.49 -8.92 -9.11
N ASP A 8 13.28 -8.92 -8.04
CA ASP A 8 12.94 -8.41 -6.73
C ASP A 8 12.52 -6.93 -6.81
N GLY A 9 11.36 -6.58 -6.23
CA GLY A 9 11.02 -5.18 -5.91
C GLY A 9 10.18 -4.37 -6.90
N LYS A 10 9.57 -4.95 -7.95
CA LYS A 10 8.72 -4.17 -8.88
C LYS A 10 7.28 -4.03 -8.37
N LEU A 11 6.96 -2.86 -7.80
CA LEU A 11 5.59 -2.37 -7.62
C LEU A 11 4.94 -2.11 -8.99
N GLY A 12 3.81 -2.77 -9.27
CA GLY A 12 2.76 -2.32 -10.20
C GLY A 12 3.17 -2.09 -11.67
N HIS A 13 2.94 -3.08 -12.54
CA HIS A 13 3.00 -2.93 -13.99
C HIS A 13 1.76 -2.17 -14.53
N GLY A 14 1.61 -0.89 -14.18
CA GLY A 14 0.44 -0.08 -14.60
C GLY A 14 0.64 1.44 -14.67
N PHE A 15 1.67 1.98 -14.02
CA PHE A 15 1.97 3.41 -14.06
C PHE A 15 3.48 3.62 -14.14
N THR A 16 4.05 3.49 -15.34
CA THR A 16 5.39 4.02 -15.60
C THR A 16 5.27 5.52 -15.77
N SER A 17 6.00 6.30 -14.95
CA SER A 17 6.08 7.75 -15.13
C SER A 17 6.62 8.07 -16.53
N ALA A 18 6.09 9.14 -17.14
CA ALA A 18 6.62 9.64 -18.41
C ALA A 18 8.04 10.23 -18.23
N ASP A 19 8.30 10.79 -17.05
CA ASP A 19 9.59 11.37 -16.68
C ASP A 19 10.46 10.36 -15.93
N SER A 20 11.78 10.50 -16.10
CA SER A 20 12.78 9.88 -15.24
C SER A 20 12.56 10.32 -13.78
N LEU A 21 12.59 9.38 -12.85
CA LEU A 21 12.41 9.63 -11.43
C LEU A 21 13.73 9.57 -10.67
N GLU A 22 13.83 10.37 -9.61
CA GLU A 22 14.93 10.37 -8.66
C GLU A 22 14.40 10.04 -7.26
N MET A 23 15.13 9.18 -6.56
CA MET A 23 14.81 8.78 -5.20
C MET A 23 15.18 9.89 -4.20
N VAL A 24 14.28 10.17 -3.27
CA VAL A 24 14.48 11.08 -2.15
C VAL A 24 14.12 10.35 -0.85
N ASP A 25 15.01 10.36 0.15
CA ASP A 25 14.73 9.83 1.47
C ASP A 25 14.09 10.89 2.38
N LEU A 26 12.95 10.57 2.98
CA LEU A 26 12.15 11.50 3.79
C LEU A 26 12.47 11.51 5.30
N ARG A 27 13.23 10.55 5.85
CA ARG A 27 13.42 10.41 7.31
C ARG A 27 14.85 10.58 7.81
N ASP A 28 15.83 10.45 6.92
CA ASP A 28 17.28 10.36 7.19
C ASP A 28 17.75 8.93 7.51
N GLY A 29 18.86 8.54 6.88
CA GLY A 29 19.24 7.16 6.50
C GLY A 29 19.40 6.08 7.58
N SER A 30 19.04 6.34 8.84
CA SER A 30 18.92 5.29 9.87
C SER A 30 17.73 4.35 9.60
N LYS A 31 16.63 4.89 9.05
CA LYS A 31 15.45 4.14 8.59
C LYS A 31 14.91 4.85 7.34
N PRO A 32 15.46 4.54 6.16
CA PRO A 32 15.12 5.27 4.94
C PRO A 32 13.65 5.09 4.59
N ARG A 33 13.02 6.18 4.17
CA ARG A 33 11.64 6.26 3.69
C ARG A 33 11.68 6.81 2.25
N PRO A 34 11.95 5.94 1.26
CA PRO A 34 12.22 6.37 -0.10
C PRO A 34 10.94 6.78 -0.83
N THR A 35 10.89 8.01 -1.33
CA THR A 35 9.90 8.45 -2.29
C THR A 35 10.57 8.83 -3.61
N TYR A 36 9.79 9.03 -4.66
CA TYR A 36 10.29 9.35 -5.99
C TYR A 36 9.69 10.65 -6.49
N ILE A 37 10.55 11.56 -6.95
CA ILE A 37 10.15 12.81 -7.60
C ILE A 37 10.75 12.88 -9.00
N SER A 38 10.19 13.70 -9.89
CA SER A 38 10.73 13.82 -11.25
C SER A 38 12.15 14.40 -11.24
N ALA A 39 13.05 13.76 -11.98
CA ALA A 39 14.44 14.17 -12.15
C ALA A 39 14.58 15.43 -13.03
N SER A 40 13.54 15.77 -13.81
CA SER A 40 13.52 16.96 -14.67
C SER A 40 13.07 18.24 -13.96
N LEU A 41 12.77 18.17 -12.65
CA LEU A 41 12.37 19.34 -11.86
C LEU A 41 13.49 20.38 -11.76
N ASP A 42 13.11 21.65 -11.86
CA ASP A 42 14.02 22.76 -11.57
C ASP A 42 14.65 22.60 -10.18
N PRO A 43 15.96 22.79 -10.02
CA PRO A 43 16.65 22.57 -8.73
C PRO A 43 16.05 23.36 -7.57
N GLY A 44 15.62 24.61 -7.80
CA GLY A 44 15.00 25.45 -6.77
C GLY A 44 13.65 24.90 -6.33
N TYR A 45 12.84 24.43 -7.28
CA TYR A 45 11.56 23.78 -6.99
C TYR A 45 11.74 22.41 -6.32
N LYS A 46 12.71 21.63 -6.77
CA LYS A 46 13.05 20.32 -6.22
C LYS A 46 13.41 20.40 -4.74
N CYS A 47 14.22 21.39 -4.36
CA CYS A 47 14.55 21.65 -2.96
C CYS A 47 13.29 21.96 -2.13
N LYS A 48 12.42 22.86 -2.59
CA LYS A 48 11.17 23.21 -1.91
C LYS A 48 10.26 22.01 -1.73
N LEU A 49 10.07 21.21 -2.78
CA LEU A 49 9.24 20.01 -2.75
C LEU A 49 9.81 18.97 -1.78
N THR A 50 11.13 18.75 -1.81
CA THR A 50 11.80 17.80 -0.89
C THR A 50 11.62 18.23 0.57
N SER A 51 11.79 19.53 0.87
CA SER A 51 11.54 20.07 2.21
C SER A 51 10.11 19.84 2.66
N LEU A 52 9.13 20.09 1.78
CA LEU A 52 7.70 19.86 2.06
C LEU A 52 7.42 18.38 2.35
N LEU A 53 7.93 17.46 1.54
CA LEU A 53 7.72 16.03 1.73
C LEU A 53 8.35 15.53 3.04
N LYS A 54 9.49 16.10 3.44
CA LYS A 54 10.14 15.81 4.73
C LYS A 54 9.35 16.36 5.91
N GLU A 55 8.75 17.54 5.77
CA GLU A 55 7.89 18.15 6.79
C GLU A 55 6.64 17.28 7.05
N PHE A 56 6.02 16.76 5.98
CA PHE A 56 4.82 15.91 6.06
C PHE A 56 5.13 14.41 5.98
N LYS A 57 6.31 13.97 6.44
CA LYS A 57 6.74 12.56 6.39
C LYS A 57 5.81 11.58 7.12
N ASP A 58 5.05 12.09 8.09
CA ASP A 58 4.10 11.31 8.91
C ASP A 58 2.71 11.18 8.27
N CYS A 59 2.45 11.90 7.17
CA CYS A 59 1.23 11.73 6.36
C CYS A 59 1.29 10.50 5.45
N PHE A 60 2.46 9.88 5.31
CA PHE A 60 2.68 8.68 4.51
C PHE A 60 2.81 7.45 5.41
N ALA A 61 2.32 6.31 4.92
CA ALA A 61 2.52 5.03 5.55
C ALA A 61 3.48 4.16 4.75
N TRP A 62 4.47 3.61 5.45
CA TRP A 62 5.53 2.75 4.94
C TRP A 62 5.30 1.31 5.36
N GLU A 63 4.72 1.14 6.55
CA GLU A 63 4.29 -0.14 7.09
C GLU A 63 2.78 -0.14 7.39
N TYR A 64 2.17 -1.32 7.35
CA TYR A 64 0.72 -1.48 7.54
C TYR A 64 0.22 -0.94 8.88
N HIS A 65 1.03 -1.06 9.95
CA HIS A 65 0.66 -0.58 11.27
C HIS A 65 0.62 0.96 11.38
N GLU A 66 1.21 1.68 10.43
CA GLU A 66 1.23 3.14 10.39
C GLU A 66 -0.05 3.74 9.81
N ILE A 67 -0.97 2.91 9.32
CA ILE A 67 -2.31 3.32 8.87
C ILE A 67 -3.32 2.87 9.95
N PRO A 68 -3.35 3.47 11.14
CA PRO A 68 -4.41 3.13 12.10
C PRO A 68 -5.75 3.50 11.46
N GLY A 69 -6.64 2.52 11.34
CA GLY A 69 -8.00 2.78 10.89
C GLY A 69 -8.68 3.80 11.81
N LEU A 70 -9.76 4.42 11.32
CA LEU A 70 -10.60 5.27 12.17
C LEU A 70 -11.24 4.44 13.28
N ASP A 71 -11.38 5.04 14.45
CA ASP A 71 -12.13 4.42 15.54
C ASP A 71 -13.58 4.17 15.08
N ARG A 72 -14.05 2.92 15.23
CA ARG A 72 -15.39 2.48 14.82
C ARG A 72 -16.49 3.20 15.61
N SER A 73 -16.19 3.74 16.78
CA SER A 73 -17.11 4.60 17.54
C SER A 73 -17.34 5.96 16.86
N ILE A 74 -16.39 6.42 16.05
CA ILE A 74 -16.46 7.69 15.32
C ILE A 74 -17.12 7.45 13.96
N VAL A 75 -16.65 6.45 13.20
CA VAL A 75 -17.13 6.17 11.84
C VAL A 75 -17.31 4.67 11.64
N GLU A 76 -18.55 4.23 11.48
CA GLU A 76 -18.90 2.87 11.06
C GLU A 76 -19.94 2.93 9.94
N HIS A 77 -19.67 2.22 8.84
CA HIS A 77 -20.67 2.03 7.80
C HIS A 77 -21.58 0.84 8.15
N ARG A 78 -22.88 1.09 8.19
CA ARG A 78 -23.89 0.05 8.42
C ARG A 78 -24.56 -0.33 7.11
N LEU A 79 -24.47 -1.60 6.74
CA LEU A 79 -25.16 -2.18 5.60
C LEU A 79 -26.47 -2.83 6.08
N PRO A 80 -27.63 -2.16 5.94
CA PRO A 80 -28.90 -2.73 6.38
C PRO A 80 -29.29 -3.93 5.52
N ILE A 81 -29.75 -5.00 6.17
CA ILE A 81 -30.28 -6.19 5.50
C ILE A 81 -31.81 -6.12 5.56
N LYS A 82 -32.47 -6.53 4.46
CA LYS A 82 -33.94 -6.62 4.41
C LYS A 82 -34.44 -7.62 5.47
N SER A 83 -35.53 -7.27 6.14
CA SER A 83 -36.18 -8.18 7.10
C SER A 83 -36.55 -9.51 6.44
N GLY A 84 -36.39 -10.62 7.16
CA GLY A 84 -36.70 -11.98 6.70
C GLY A 84 -35.57 -12.69 5.92
N TYR A 85 -34.48 -12.00 5.57
CA TYR A 85 -33.34 -12.62 4.91
C TYR A 85 -32.40 -13.28 5.92
N ARG A 86 -31.92 -14.49 5.57
CA ARG A 86 -31.01 -15.28 6.41
C ARG A 86 -29.58 -15.21 5.87
N PRO A 87 -28.55 -15.27 6.74
CA PRO A 87 -27.17 -15.41 6.30
C PRO A 87 -26.98 -16.63 5.40
N TYR A 88 -26.15 -16.49 4.36
CA TYR A 88 -25.82 -17.58 3.44
C TYR A 88 -24.32 -17.84 3.45
N GLN A 89 -23.92 -19.08 3.73
CA GLN A 89 -22.52 -19.50 3.69
C GLN A 89 -22.14 -19.89 2.26
N GLN A 90 -21.39 -19.01 1.60
CA GLN A 90 -20.89 -19.30 0.25
C GLN A 90 -19.80 -20.38 0.29
N PRO A 91 -19.80 -21.34 -0.65
CA PRO A 91 -18.72 -22.30 -0.76
C PRO A 91 -17.41 -21.60 -1.16
N ALA A 92 -16.29 -22.08 -0.62
CA ALA A 92 -14.98 -21.54 -0.94
C ALA A 92 -14.70 -21.66 -2.45
N ARG A 93 -14.20 -20.58 -3.06
CA ARG A 93 -13.77 -20.58 -4.46
C ARG A 93 -12.41 -21.28 -4.58
N ARG A 94 -12.17 -21.96 -5.70
CA ARG A 94 -10.85 -22.54 -6.01
C ARG A 94 -9.87 -21.41 -6.30
N CYS A 95 -8.79 -21.33 -5.53
CA CYS A 95 -7.66 -20.44 -5.80
C CYS A 95 -6.56 -21.16 -6.56
N ASN A 96 -5.80 -20.43 -7.39
CA ASN A 96 -4.64 -20.99 -8.06
C ASN A 96 -3.55 -21.33 -7.01
N PRO A 97 -3.06 -22.58 -6.94
CA PRO A 97 -2.07 -22.99 -5.94
C PRO A 97 -0.78 -22.16 -5.96
N LYS A 98 -0.41 -21.59 -7.11
CA LYS A 98 0.81 -20.79 -7.26
C LYS A 98 0.76 -19.47 -6.48
N ILE A 99 -0.41 -18.84 -6.39
CA ILE A 99 -0.60 -17.53 -5.72
C ILE A 99 -1.05 -17.68 -4.26
N LEU A 100 -1.44 -18.90 -3.86
CA LEU A 100 -1.97 -19.17 -2.53
C LEU A 100 -0.99 -18.83 -1.39
N PRO A 101 0.34 -19.07 -1.51
CA PRO A 101 1.31 -18.63 -0.52
C PRO A 101 1.31 -17.11 -0.34
N ASP A 102 1.26 -16.36 -1.43
CA ASP A 102 1.29 -14.88 -1.40
C ASP A 102 0.01 -14.32 -0.77
N ILE A 103 -1.15 -14.87 -1.14
CA ILE A 103 -2.44 -14.52 -0.53
C ILE A 103 -2.40 -14.77 0.98
N LYS A 104 -1.84 -15.91 1.41
CA LYS A 104 -1.74 -16.25 2.83
C LYS A 104 -0.83 -15.26 3.57
N ALA A 105 0.32 -14.92 2.98
CA ALA A 105 1.24 -13.94 3.55
C ALA A 105 0.58 -12.55 3.70
N GLU A 106 -0.17 -12.11 2.70
CA GLU A 106 -0.91 -10.85 2.75
C GLU A 106 -1.98 -10.85 3.84
N ILE A 107 -2.80 -11.91 3.92
CA ILE A 107 -3.84 -12.05 4.94
C ILE A 107 -3.23 -12.01 6.35
N THR A 108 -2.14 -12.73 6.59
CA THR A 108 -1.44 -12.69 7.89
C THR A 108 -1.01 -11.28 8.24
N ARG A 109 -0.43 -10.54 7.29
CA ARG A 109 0.01 -9.16 7.51
C ARG A 109 -1.15 -8.22 7.85
N LEU A 110 -2.29 -8.38 7.18
CA LEU A 110 -3.49 -7.58 7.45
C LEU A 110 -4.14 -7.92 8.81
N ILE A 111 -4.05 -9.18 9.25
CA ILE A 111 -4.49 -9.61 10.59
C ILE A 111 -3.59 -8.99 11.66
N GLU A 112 -2.27 -9.07 11.50
CA GLU A 112 -1.29 -8.51 12.43
C GLU A 112 -1.45 -6.98 12.58
N ALA A 113 -1.77 -6.28 11.48
CA ALA A 113 -2.07 -4.86 11.49
C ALA A 113 -3.47 -4.50 12.05
N GLY A 114 -4.35 -5.48 12.29
CA GLY A 114 -5.68 -5.27 12.84
C GLY A 114 -6.73 -4.75 11.83
N PHE A 115 -6.44 -4.79 10.53
CA PHE A 115 -7.41 -4.36 9.49
C PHE A 115 -8.55 -5.35 9.31
N ILE A 116 -8.23 -6.64 9.39
CA ILE A 116 -9.19 -7.74 9.27
C ILE A 116 -9.23 -8.54 10.57
N ARG A 117 -10.42 -9.05 10.91
CA ARG A 117 -10.72 -9.75 12.15
C ARG A 117 -11.76 -10.84 11.91
#